data_AF-A0A3P8KS96-F1
#
_entry.id   AF-A0A3P8KS96-F1
#
_cell.length_a   1.000
_cell.length_b   1.000
_cell.length_c   1.000
_cell.angle_alpha   90.00
_cell.angle_beta   90.00
_cell.angle_gamma   90.00
#
_symmetry.space_group_name_H-M   'P 1'
#
loop_
_entity.id
_entity.type
_entity.pdbx_description
1 polymer ?
#
loop_
_entity_poly.entity_id
_entity_poly.type
_entity_poly.pdbx_seq_one_letter_code
_entity_poly.pdbx_strand_id
1 'polypeptide(L)' 'MKRPDCIRHWRELEGPDDATYPDSNELFSIGAPLARGLRLNRLGIHHERLLPGRRTSYPHAEAMKKSLSTCWKGIRKCG' A
#
# COMPACT_ATOMS: atom_id res chain seq x y z
N MET A 1 8.51 -17.46 -23.41
CA MET A 1 8.70 -15.99 -23.33
C MET A 1 9.14 -15.66 -21.91
N LYS A 2 10.30 -15.03 -21.69
CA LYS A 2 10.82 -14.72 -20.34
C LYS A 2 10.35 -13.33 -19.93
N ARG A 3 9.75 -13.21 -18.74
CA ARG A 3 9.23 -11.93 -18.22
C ARG A 3 10.41 -10.96 -17.94
N PRO A 4 10.37 -9.71 -18.42
CA PRO A 4 11.39 -8.71 -18.10
C PRO A 4 11.45 -8.36 -16.61
N ASP A 5 12.66 -8.06 -16.10
CA ASP A 5 12.90 -7.76 -14.68
C ASP A 5 12.23 -6.48 -14.17
N CYS A 6 11.84 -5.58 -15.08
CA CYS A 6 11.10 -4.36 -14.80
C CYS A 6 9.60 -4.60 -14.57
N ILE A 7 9.11 -5.83 -14.77
CA ILE A 7 7.73 -6.19 -14.43
C ILE A 7 7.79 -7.01 -13.15
N ARG A 8 7.36 -6.43 -12.02
CA ARG A 8 7.27 -7.09 -10.71
C ARG A 8 5.83 -7.11 -10.21
N HIS A 9 5.45 -8.17 -9.51
CA HIS A 9 4.17 -8.26 -8.84
C HIS A 9 4.25 -7.49 -7.52
N TRP A 10 3.24 -6.69 -7.20
CA TRP A 10 3.25 -5.81 -6.02
C TRP A 10 3.47 -6.56 -4.71
N ARG A 11 2.97 -7.80 -4.58
CA ARG A 11 3.21 -8.68 -3.41
C ARG A 11 4.69 -8.99 -3.17
N GLU A 12 5.52 -9.00 -4.20
CA GLU A 12 6.96 -9.24 -4.06
C GLU A 12 7.69 -8.03 -3.46
N LEU A 13 7.02 -6.88 -3.40
CA LEU A 13 7.54 -5.61 -2.90
C LEU A 13 6.86 -5.18 -1.59
N GLU A 14 5.94 -6.00 -1.05
CA GLU A 14 5.33 -5.72 0.24
C GLU A 14 6.37 -5.81 1.37
N GLY A 15 6.32 -4.84 2.27
CA GLY A 15 7.04 -4.91 3.53
C GLY A 15 6.40 -5.91 4.51
N PRO A 16 7.05 -6.14 5.66
CA PRO A 16 6.46 -6.91 6.75
C PRO A 16 5.16 -6.27 7.27
N ASP A 17 4.30 -7.12 7.85
CA ASP A 17 3.03 -6.72 8.44
C ASP A 17 3.17 -6.40 9.94
N ASP A 18 4.03 -5.45 10.25
CA ASP A 18 4.44 -5.08 11.61
C ASP A 18 4.39 -3.56 11.88
N ALA A 19 4.03 -2.77 10.87
CA ALA A 19 3.92 -1.33 11.00
C ALA A 19 2.75 -0.94 11.91
N THR A 20 3.04 -0.12 12.91
CA THR A 20 2.12 0.24 13.99
C THR A 20 2.40 1.64 14.54
N TYR A 21 1.48 2.20 15.33
CA TYR A 21 1.70 3.50 15.97
C TYR A 21 2.67 3.36 17.16
N PRO A 22 3.44 4.41 17.51
CA PRO A 22 4.33 4.34 18.68
C PRO A 22 3.61 4.10 20.01
N ASP A 23 2.34 4.48 20.11
CA ASP A 23 1.49 4.47 21.30
C ASP A 23 0.36 3.43 21.26
N SER A 24 0.27 2.62 20.20
CA SER A 24 -0.81 1.65 20.02
C SER A 24 -0.33 0.45 19.20
N ASN A 25 -0.81 -0.75 19.55
CA ASN A 25 -0.56 -1.98 18.77
C ASN A 25 -1.48 -2.11 17.53
N GLU A 26 -2.18 -1.04 17.14
CA GLU A 26 -2.98 -1.02 15.91
C GLU A 26 -2.06 -1.14 14.68
N LEU A 27 -2.31 -2.14 13.83
CA LEU A 27 -1.55 -2.38 12.61
C LEU A 27 -2.04 -1.50 11.45
N PHE A 28 -1.09 -1.02 10.64
CA PHE A 28 -1.37 -0.22 9.44
C PHE A 28 -1.70 -1.07 8.20
N SER A 29 -1.93 -0.38 7.09
CA SER A 29 -1.86 -1.00 5.77
C SER A 29 -0.46 -1.56 5.49
N ILE A 30 -0.42 -2.63 4.71
CA ILE A 30 0.83 -3.23 4.24
C ILE A 30 1.23 -2.50 2.96
N GLY A 31 2.37 -1.79 3.01
CA GLY A 31 2.85 -0.96 1.92
C GLY A 31 3.79 -1.71 0.97
N ALA A 32 3.65 -1.43 -0.33
CA ALA A 32 4.58 -1.84 -1.38
C ALA A 32 5.07 -0.59 -2.15
N PRO A 33 6.32 -0.12 -1.93
CA PRO A 33 6.88 1.04 -2.61
C PRO A 33 7.27 0.68 -4.05
N LEU A 34 6.28 0.63 -4.94
CA LEU A 34 6.44 0.24 -6.34
C LEU A 34 7.45 1.12 -7.07
N ALA A 35 7.49 2.42 -6.79
CA ALA A 35 8.46 3.32 -7.41
C ALA A 35 9.91 2.91 -7.15
N ARG A 36 10.23 2.46 -5.92
CA ARG A 36 11.57 1.98 -5.57
C ARG A 36 11.87 0.64 -6.23
N GLY A 37 10.90 -0.29 -6.24
CA GLY A 37 11.05 -1.60 -6.85
C GLY A 37 11.16 -1.58 -8.38
N LEU A 38 10.55 -0.57 -9.02
CA LEU A 38 10.51 -0.38 -10.47
C LEU A 38 11.45 0.73 -10.99
N ARG A 39 12.26 1.32 -10.09
CA ARG A 39 13.24 2.39 -10.40
C ARG A 39 12.61 3.65 -11.03
N LEU A 40 11.40 4.01 -10.61
CA LEU A 40 10.74 5.26 -11.00
C LEU A 40 11.26 6.40 -10.12
N ASN A 41 12.17 7.22 -10.66
CA ASN A 41 12.80 8.30 -9.88
C ASN A 41 11.97 9.59 -9.80
N ARG A 42 10.96 9.75 -10.66
CA ARG A 42 10.16 10.99 -10.80
C ARG A 42 8.74 10.90 -10.27
N LEU A 43 8.28 9.70 -9.91
CA LEU A 43 6.92 9.43 -9.44
C LEU A 43 6.97 8.49 -8.25
N GLY A 44 6.44 8.93 -7.11
CA GLY A 44 6.19 8.06 -5.97
C GLY A 44 4.89 7.30 -6.17
N ILE A 45 4.97 5.99 -6.42
CA ILE A 45 3.82 5.10 -6.52
C ILE A 45 3.94 4.07 -5.39
N HIS A 46 2.90 4.03 -4.56
CA HIS A 46 2.76 3.11 -3.44
C HIS A 46 1.48 2.31 -3.64
N HIS A 47 1.58 0.99 -3.46
CA HIS A 47 0.40 0.13 -3.35
C HIS A 47 0.21 -0.20 -1.87
N GLU A 48 -0.92 0.21 -1.31
CA GLU A 48 -1.28 -0.04 0.09
C GLU A 48 -2.37 -1.11 0.16
N ARG A 49 -2.12 -2.19 0.90
CA ARG A 49 -3.13 -3.21 1.19
C ARG A 49 -3.72 -2.97 2.56
N LEU A 50 -4.96 -2.48 2.59
CA LEU A 50 -5.71 -2.26 3.83
C LEU A 50 -6.51 -3.52 4.20
N LEU A 51 -6.09 -4.21 5.25
CA LEU A 51 -6.85 -5.32 5.80
C LEU A 51 -8.06 -4.82 6.61
N PRO A 52 -9.13 -5.64 6.76
CA PRO A 52 -10.28 -5.26 7.57
C PRO A 52 -9.89 -4.85 8.99
N GLY A 53 -10.51 -3.77 9.49
CA GLY A 53 -10.26 -3.26 10.84
C GLY A 53 -9.01 -2.38 10.99
N ARG A 54 -8.28 -2.10 9.89
CA ARG A 54 -7.07 -1.27 9.91
C ARG A 54 -7.31 0.13 9.34
N ARG A 55 -6.36 1.02 9.62
CA ARG A 55 -6.35 2.40 9.11
C ARG A 55 -5.06 2.69 8.36
N THR A 56 -5.14 3.63 7.42
CA THR A 56 -3.99 4.11 6.65
C THR A 56 -3.27 5.27 7.34
N SER A 57 -3.94 5.97 8.27
CA SER A 57 -3.39 7.12 9.02
C SER A 57 -4.30 7.50 10.19
N TYR A 58 -3.79 8.35 11.08
CA TYR A 58 -4.64 9.07 12.04
C TYR A 58 -5.66 9.94 11.29
N PRO A 59 -6.83 10.21 11.91
CA PRO A 59 -7.76 11.20 11.38
C PRO A 59 -7.04 12.54 11.22
N HIS A 60 -6.99 13.04 9.99
CA HIS A 60 -6.35 14.32 9.66
C HIS A 60 -7.17 15.05 8.60
N ALA A 61 -7.03 16.38 8.56
CA ALA A 61 -7.61 17.23 7.54
C ALA A 61 -6.47 17.91 6.78
N GLU A 62 -6.35 17.64 5.47
CA GLU A 62 -5.35 18.32 4.62
C GLU A 62 -5.99 19.52 3.91
N ALA A 63 -5.49 20.74 4.19
CA ALA A 63 -6.02 21.97 3.57
C ALA A 63 -5.38 22.30 2.20
N MET A 64 -4.17 21.81 1.91
CA MET A 64 -3.36 22.26 0.76
C MET A 64 -2.82 21.14 -0.14
N LYS A 65 -3.01 19.87 0.26
CA LYS A 65 -2.49 18.69 -0.46
C LYS A 65 -3.67 17.79 -0.84
N LYS A 66 -3.76 17.42 -2.12
CA LYS A 66 -4.86 16.61 -2.66
C LYS A 66 -4.46 15.14 -2.66
N SER A 67 -4.94 14.36 -1.68
CA SER A 67 -4.78 12.89 -1.67
C SER A 67 -6.02 12.21 -2.29
N LEU A 68 -5.82 11.27 -3.21
CA LEU A 68 -6.90 10.44 -3.77
C LEU A 68 -6.60 8.96 -3.45
N SER A 69 -7.47 8.30 -2.71
CA SER A 69 -7.42 6.86 -2.48
C SER A 69 -8.59 6.17 -3.18
N THR A 70 -8.32 5.23 -4.08
CA THR A 70 -9.35 4.39 -4.70
C THR A 70 -9.44 3.05 -3.97
N CYS A 71 -10.63 2.72 -3.46
CA CYS A 71 -10.88 1.47 -2.73
C CYS A 71 -11.44 0.42 -3.70
N TRP A 72 -10.69 -0.66 -3.92
CA TRP A 72 -11.14 -1.79 -4.73
C TRP A 72 -11.70 -2.89 -3.82
N LYS A 73 -13.02 -3.10 -3.83
CA LYS A 73 -13.66 -4.22 -3.10
C LYS A 73 -13.50 -5.51 -3.90
N GLY A 74 -12.59 -6.38 -3.46
CA GLY A 74 -12.56 -7.78 -3.88
C GLY A 74 -13.62 -8.58 -3.11
N ILE A 75 -14.78 -8.82 -3.72
CA ILE A 75 -15.76 -9.79 -3.21
C ILE A 75 -15.19 -11.19 -3.48
N ARG A 76 -14.65 -11.86 -2.46
CA ARG A 76 -14.40 -13.30 -2.54
C ARG A 76 -15.75 -14.02 -2.41
N LYS A 77 -16.22 -14.65 -3.48
CA LYS A 77 -17.28 -15.67 -3.36
C LYS A 77 -16.71 -16.83 -2.54
N CYS A 78 -17.31 -17.10 -1.39
CA CYS A 78 -17.13 -18.37 -0.70
C CYS A 78 -17.66 -19.47 -1.62
N GLY A 79 -16.82 -20.46 -1.92
CA GLY A 79 -17.21 -21.74 -2.49
C GLY A 79 -17.15 -22.81 -1.43
#